data_AF-A0A516NMD8-F1
#
_entry.id   AF-A0A516NMD8-F1
#
_cell.length_a   1.000
_cell.length_b   1.000
_cell.length_c   1.000
_cell.angle_alpha   90.00
_cell.angle_beta   90.00
_cell.angle_gamma   90.00
#
_symmetry.space_group_name_H-M   'P 1'
#
loop_
_entity.id
_entity.type
_entity.pdbx_description
1 polymer ?
#
loop_
_entity_poly.entity_id
_entity_poly.type
_entity_poly.pdbx_seq_one_letter_code
_entity_poly.pdbx_strand_id
1 'polypeptide(L)'
;MRRGAQWISVEHDDDTKTLHRLAGLATPMALRVAVTLELPDRLLGDGASVTTLAADLAVSPIALDLLLAHLTTLGVMERTATGYRTTAYGANLSATADNGLVDLLHLDTAGGRAELAFVELAHSITTGRAAYPRRYGRDFWSDLADHAALRESFDRQMVHRLHAQIPRMVAGFEWSRFATIIDVGGGTGTLLAAILTAPPHGPRSHRAALSARVPGGPMTVCETNSRTYTLTGDGFVPR
;
A
#
# COMPACT_ATOMS: atom_id res chain seq x y z
N MET A 1 -57.79 -0.34 -10.93
CA MET A 1 -57.00 -1.27 -11.75
C MET A 1 -55.55 -1.18 -11.29
N ARG A 2 -55.17 -2.02 -10.31
CA ARG A 2 -53.83 -2.06 -9.69
C ARG A 2 -52.95 -2.94 -10.57
N ARG A 3 -51.85 -2.42 -11.11
CA ARG A 3 -50.76 -3.26 -11.66
C ARG A 3 -49.79 -3.51 -10.52
N GLY A 4 -49.80 -4.73 -10.00
CA GLY A 4 -48.83 -5.20 -9.02
C GLY A 4 -47.45 -5.25 -9.67
N ALA A 5 -46.45 -4.67 -8.99
CA ALA A 5 -45.06 -4.96 -9.26
C ALA A 5 -44.83 -6.42 -8.87
N GLN A 6 -44.74 -7.27 -9.88
CA GLN A 6 -44.34 -8.66 -9.73
C GLN A 6 -42.85 -8.66 -9.41
N TRP A 7 -42.51 -8.68 -8.12
CA TRP A 7 -41.18 -9.01 -7.66
C TRP A 7 -40.91 -10.45 -8.12
N ILE A 8 -40.17 -10.59 -9.21
CA ILE A 8 -39.66 -11.90 -9.61
C ILE A 8 -38.57 -12.23 -8.60
N SER A 9 -38.95 -13.04 -7.61
CA SER A 9 -38.03 -13.72 -6.69
C SER A 9 -37.17 -14.69 -7.52
N VAL A 10 -36.05 -14.21 -8.06
CA VAL A 10 -34.98 -15.06 -8.61
C VAL A 10 -34.00 -15.35 -7.46
N GLU A 11 -33.64 -16.62 -7.33
CA GLU A 11 -32.90 -17.33 -6.26
C GLU A 11 -32.05 -16.51 -5.27
N HIS A 12 -32.43 -16.57 -3.98
CA HIS A 12 -31.77 -15.89 -2.86
C HIS A 12 -30.49 -16.58 -2.34
N ASP A 13 -30.11 -17.75 -2.88
CA ASP A 13 -28.96 -18.53 -2.41
C ASP A 13 -27.62 -18.02 -2.99
N ASP A 14 -27.61 -17.58 -4.26
CA ASP A 14 -26.41 -17.04 -4.90
C ASP A 14 -26.05 -15.64 -4.38
N ASP A 15 -27.07 -14.83 -4.08
CA ASP A 15 -26.91 -13.53 -3.40
C ASP A 15 -26.33 -13.71 -2.00
N THR A 16 -26.85 -14.67 -1.23
CA THR A 16 -26.37 -14.95 0.13
C THR A 16 -24.91 -15.43 0.11
N LYS A 17 -24.55 -16.35 -0.81
CA LYS A 17 -23.17 -16.80 -0.99
C LYS A 17 -22.24 -15.67 -1.43
N THR A 18 -22.71 -14.80 -2.31
CA THR A 18 -21.94 -13.63 -2.75
C THR A 18 -21.74 -12.63 -1.62
N LEU A 19 -22.77 -12.32 -0.84
CA LEU A 19 -22.66 -11.46 0.34
C LEU A 19 -21.71 -12.06 1.39
N HIS A 20 -21.77 -13.37 1.64
CA HIS A 20 -20.80 -14.04 2.52
C HIS A 20 -19.36 -13.92 2.01
N ARG A 21 -19.14 -14.04 0.69
CA ARG A 21 -17.82 -13.89 0.09
C ARG A 21 -17.28 -12.46 0.23
N LEU A 22 -18.13 -11.47 -0.01
CA LEU A 22 -17.79 -10.04 0.11
C LEU A 22 -17.54 -9.62 1.56
N ALA A 23 -18.29 -10.16 2.51
CA ALA A 23 -18.14 -9.87 3.94
C ALA A 23 -17.02 -10.68 4.62
N GLY A 24 -16.44 -11.66 3.94
CA GLY A 24 -15.47 -12.59 4.51
C GLY A 24 -14.14 -11.93 4.86
N LEU A 25 -13.73 -12.01 6.12
CA LEU A 25 -12.45 -11.48 6.61
C LEU A 25 -11.30 -12.50 6.60
N ALA A 26 -11.62 -13.81 6.55
CA ALA A 26 -10.62 -14.86 6.72
C ALA A 26 -9.54 -14.84 5.63
N THR A 27 -9.94 -14.86 4.36
CA THR A 27 -9.00 -14.82 3.22
C THR A 27 -8.14 -13.56 3.19
N PRO A 28 -8.68 -12.32 3.25
CA PRO A 28 -7.84 -11.13 3.26
C PRO A 28 -6.90 -11.08 4.48
N MET A 29 -7.29 -11.60 5.64
CA MET A 29 -6.40 -11.68 6.80
C MET A 29 -5.35 -12.79 6.65
N ALA A 30 -5.68 -13.93 6.07
CA ALA A 30 -4.72 -15.00 5.79
C ALA A 30 -3.59 -14.51 4.88
N LEU A 31 -3.91 -13.74 3.83
CA LEU A 31 -2.89 -13.12 2.96
C LEU A 31 -2.01 -12.14 3.72
N ARG A 32 -2.59 -11.29 4.58
CA ARG A 32 -1.84 -10.31 5.39
C ARG A 32 -0.91 -10.99 6.40
N VAL A 33 -1.38 -12.04 7.06
CA VAL A 33 -0.55 -12.84 7.98
C VAL A 33 0.56 -13.56 7.21
N ALA A 34 0.27 -14.11 6.03
CA ALA A 34 1.29 -14.76 5.21
C ALA A 34 2.41 -13.79 4.81
N VAL A 35 2.06 -12.57 4.38
CA VAL A 35 3.03 -11.51 4.06
C VAL A 35 3.79 -11.06 5.30
N THR A 36 3.10 -10.86 6.43
CA THR A 36 3.73 -10.39 7.68
C THR A 36 4.71 -11.41 8.28
N LEU A 37 4.43 -12.70 8.10
CA LEU A 37 5.34 -13.78 8.47
C LEU A 37 6.36 -14.13 7.36
N GLU A 38 6.38 -13.36 6.27
CA GLU A 38 7.27 -13.54 5.12
C GLU A 38 7.19 -14.95 4.51
N LEU A 39 6.03 -15.62 4.62
CA LEU A 39 5.86 -16.99 4.15
C LEU A 39 6.12 -17.14 2.65
N PRO A 40 5.65 -16.22 1.76
CA PRO A 40 5.94 -16.31 0.33
C PRO A 40 7.44 -16.41 0.05
N ASP A 41 8.26 -15.56 0.68
CA ASP A 41 9.72 -15.54 0.51
C ASP A 41 10.40 -16.76 1.13
N ARG A 42 10.02 -17.15 2.35
CA ARG A 42 10.60 -18.30 3.08
C ARG A 42 10.33 -19.64 2.41
N LEU A 43 9.27 -19.72 1.61
CA LEU A 43 8.83 -20.94 0.94
C LEU A 43 9.12 -20.94 -0.57
N LEU A 44 9.90 -19.98 -1.10
CA LEU A 44 10.38 -20.03 -2.48
C LEU A 44 11.29 -21.25 -2.72
N GLY A 45 11.34 -21.71 -3.97
CA GLY A 45 12.19 -22.84 -4.38
C GLY A 45 11.61 -24.18 -3.91
N ASP A 46 12.42 -24.95 -3.16
CA ASP A 46 12.05 -26.30 -2.70
C ASP A 46 11.05 -26.29 -1.54
N GLY A 47 10.81 -25.13 -0.93
CA GLY A 47 9.88 -24.97 0.19
C GLY A 47 10.44 -25.49 1.52
N ALA A 48 9.57 -25.68 2.52
CA ALA A 48 9.96 -26.13 3.85
C ALA A 48 8.86 -26.94 4.54
N SER A 49 9.26 -27.74 5.53
CA SER A 49 8.32 -28.42 6.42
C SER A 49 7.65 -27.44 7.39
N VAL A 50 6.39 -27.70 7.75
CA VAL A 50 5.66 -26.87 8.73
C VAL A 50 6.37 -26.87 10.08
N THR A 51 6.92 -28.02 10.50
CA THR A 51 7.62 -28.15 11.78
C THR A 51 8.85 -27.25 11.83
N THR A 52 9.67 -27.26 10.78
CA THR A 52 10.85 -26.39 10.68
C THR A 52 10.44 -24.92 10.67
N LEU A 53 9.50 -24.57 9.80
CA LEU A 53 9.07 -23.18 9.62
C LEU A 53 8.41 -22.61 10.89
N ALA A 54 7.60 -23.43 11.59
CA ALA A 54 6.96 -23.03 12.84
C ALA A 54 7.98 -22.81 13.96
N ALA A 55 9.02 -23.64 14.04
CA ALA A 55 10.11 -23.48 15.00
C ALA A 55 10.90 -22.19 14.71
N ASP A 56 11.26 -21.94 13.46
CA ASP A 56 12.02 -20.76 13.03
C ASP A 56 11.27 -19.45 13.30
N LEU A 57 9.94 -19.46 13.11
CA LEU A 57 9.07 -18.30 13.36
C LEU A 57 8.56 -18.20 14.81
N ALA A 58 8.84 -19.20 15.65
CA ALA A 58 8.28 -19.34 17.01
C ALA A 58 6.74 -19.25 17.05
N VAL A 59 6.06 -19.89 16.08
CA VAL A 59 4.59 -19.92 15.97
C VAL A 59 4.03 -21.34 16.18
N SER A 60 2.71 -21.44 16.36
CA SER A 60 2.04 -22.75 16.47
C SER A 60 2.12 -23.52 15.15
N PRO A 61 2.67 -24.75 15.13
CA PRO A 61 2.71 -25.58 13.92
C PRO A 61 1.31 -25.97 13.43
N ILE A 62 0.35 -26.16 14.34
CA ILE A 62 -1.04 -26.51 13.99
C ILE A 62 -1.71 -25.33 13.30
N ALA A 63 -1.58 -24.12 13.86
CA ALA A 63 -2.18 -22.93 13.26
C ALA A 63 -1.51 -22.57 11.92
N LEU A 64 -0.19 -22.77 11.82
CA LEU A 64 0.56 -22.56 10.60
C LEU A 64 0.15 -23.55 9.49
N ASP A 65 -0.04 -24.84 9.79
CA ASP A 65 -0.52 -25.81 8.80
C ASP A 65 -1.91 -25.43 8.28
N LEU A 66 -2.82 -24.98 9.15
CA LEU A 66 -4.16 -24.52 8.74
C LEU A 66 -4.10 -23.29 7.83
N LEU A 67 -3.23 -22.32 8.15
CA LEU A 67 -3.01 -21.15 7.30
C LEU A 67 -2.45 -21.57 5.93
N LEU A 68 -1.40 -22.39 5.91
CA LEU A 68 -0.78 -22.87 4.67
C LEU A 68 -1.74 -23.71 3.84
N ALA A 69 -2.55 -24.56 4.48
CA ALA A 69 -3.61 -25.31 3.82
C ALA A 69 -4.65 -24.37 3.18
N HIS A 70 -5.10 -23.33 3.88
CA HIS A 70 -5.98 -22.32 3.31
C HIS A 70 -5.35 -21.62 2.10
N LEU A 71 -4.10 -21.18 2.21
CA LEU A 71 -3.35 -20.56 1.12
C LEU A 71 -3.15 -21.50 -0.09
N THR A 72 -3.11 -22.82 0.15
CA THR A 72 -3.13 -23.81 -0.94
C THR A 72 -4.45 -23.85 -1.68
N THR A 73 -5.59 -23.72 -0.99
CA THR A 73 -6.89 -23.60 -1.67
C THR A 73 -7.00 -22.35 -2.55
N LEU A 74 -6.21 -21.31 -2.25
CA LEU A 74 -6.11 -20.07 -3.03
C LEU A 74 -5.05 -20.14 -4.15
N GLY A 75 -4.31 -21.25 -4.25
CA GLY A 75 -3.21 -21.42 -5.20
C GLY A 75 -1.96 -20.60 -4.89
N VAL A 76 -1.87 -19.96 -3.71
CA VAL A 76 -0.70 -19.19 -3.27
C VAL A 76 0.44 -20.13 -2.85
N MET A 77 0.08 -21.24 -2.22
CA MET A 77 1.00 -22.29 -1.77
C MET A 77 0.63 -23.62 -2.42
N GLU A 78 1.55 -24.56 -2.48
CA GLU A 78 1.23 -25.95 -2.80
C GLU A 78 1.92 -26.91 -1.84
N ARG A 79 1.25 -28.04 -1.56
CA ARG A 79 1.83 -29.11 -0.73
C ARG A 79 2.91 -29.84 -1.53
N THR A 80 4.03 -30.10 -0.88
CA THR A 80 5.12 -30.95 -1.38
C THR A 80 5.18 -32.24 -0.56
N ALA A 81 6.08 -33.17 -0.91
CA ALA A 81 6.29 -34.38 -0.12
C ALA A 81 6.78 -34.10 1.31
N THR A 82 7.45 -32.95 1.52
CA THR A 82 8.12 -32.60 2.78
C THR A 82 7.48 -31.41 3.51
N GLY A 83 6.49 -30.74 2.90
CA GLY A 83 5.84 -29.58 3.47
C GLY A 83 5.07 -28.75 2.46
N TYR A 84 5.45 -27.48 2.33
CA TYR A 84 4.82 -26.52 1.41
C TYR A 84 5.87 -25.75 0.64
N ARG A 85 5.49 -25.25 -0.55
CA ARG A 85 6.26 -24.24 -1.28
C ARG A 85 5.35 -23.16 -1.87
N THR A 86 5.93 -21.99 -2.11
CA THR A 86 5.26 -20.87 -2.78
C THR A 86 5.12 -21.15 -4.27
N THR A 87 3.93 -20.94 -4.83
CA THR A 87 3.70 -21.10 -6.27
C THR A 87 4.17 -19.86 -7.04
N ALA A 88 4.22 -19.95 -8.37
CA ALA A 88 4.44 -18.76 -9.21
C ALA A 88 3.38 -17.67 -9.00
N TYR A 89 2.14 -18.04 -8.68
CA TYR A 89 1.09 -17.09 -8.32
C TYR A 89 1.37 -16.44 -6.95
N GLY A 90 1.71 -17.25 -5.95
CA GLY A 90 2.05 -16.78 -4.61
C GLY A 90 3.31 -15.92 -4.55
N ALA A 91 4.23 -16.06 -5.50
CA ALA A 91 5.43 -15.22 -5.62
C ALA A 91 5.10 -13.72 -5.81
N ASN A 92 3.88 -13.36 -6.23
CA ASN A 92 3.43 -11.96 -6.24
C ASN A 92 3.33 -11.36 -4.83
N LEU A 93 3.31 -12.17 -3.77
CA LEU A 93 3.29 -11.72 -2.38
C LEU A 93 4.70 -11.66 -1.76
N SER A 94 5.75 -11.95 -2.54
CA SER A 94 7.15 -11.83 -2.12
C SER A 94 7.59 -10.36 -2.09
N ALA A 95 8.53 -10.04 -1.21
CA ALA A 95 9.21 -8.75 -1.18
C ALA A 95 9.89 -8.37 -2.52
N THR A 96 10.22 -9.36 -3.36
CA THR A 96 10.90 -9.15 -4.64
C THR A 96 9.96 -8.86 -5.81
N ALA A 97 8.64 -8.95 -5.63
CA ALA A 97 7.66 -8.83 -6.71
C ALA A 97 7.45 -7.38 -7.23
N ASP A 98 7.98 -6.37 -6.53
CA ASP A 98 7.93 -4.93 -6.87
C ASP A 98 6.53 -4.42 -7.33
N ASN A 99 5.47 -4.95 -6.70
CA ASN A 99 4.07 -4.68 -7.05
C ASN A 99 3.29 -3.98 -5.92
N GLY A 100 4.00 -3.51 -4.89
CA GLY A 100 3.44 -2.78 -3.75
C GLY A 100 2.55 -3.60 -2.80
N LEU A 101 2.32 -4.89 -3.06
CA LEU A 101 1.44 -5.71 -2.23
C LEU A 101 2.00 -5.92 -0.82
N VAL A 102 3.32 -6.04 -0.65
CA VAL A 102 3.94 -6.18 0.68
C VAL A 102 3.69 -4.95 1.55
N ASP A 103 3.92 -3.75 1.01
CA ASP A 103 3.66 -2.49 1.75
C ASP A 103 2.17 -2.29 2.07
N LEU A 104 1.26 -2.90 1.30
CA LEU A 104 -0.18 -2.88 1.57
C LEU A 104 -0.63 -3.93 2.60
N LEU A 105 -0.12 -5.16 2.49
CA LEU A 105 -0.65 -6.32 3.20
C LEU A 105 0.09 -6.61 4.51
N HIS A 106 1.33 -6.17 4.67
CA HIS A 106 2.05 -6.38 5.91
C HIS A 106 1.39 -5.58 7.05
N LEU A 107 1.07 -6.24 8.17
CA LEU A 107 0.22 -5.66 9.23
C LEU A 107 0.85 -4.45 9.95
N ASP A 108 2.17 -4.30 9.87
CA ASP A 108 2.96 -3.27 10.56
C ASP A 108 3.51 -2.19 9.63
N THR A 109 3.11 -2.17 8.35
CA THR A 109 3.39 -1.03 7.47
C THR A 109 2.30 0.03 7.61
N ALA A 110 2.58 1.25 7.18
CA ALA A 110 1.61 2.34 7.19
C ALA A 110 0.34 1.97 6.40
N GLY A 111 0.51 1.34 5.23
CA GLY A 111 -0.58 0.87 4.39
C GLY A 111 -1.44 -0.19 5.07
N GLY A 112 -0.80 -1.23 5.63
CA GLY A 112 -1.51 -2.28 6.34
C GLY A 112 -2.27 -1.77 7.56
N ARG A 113 -1.65 -0.91 8.37
CA ARG A 113 -2.33 -0.28 9.52
C ARG A 113 -3.51 0.58 9.08
N ALA A 114 -3.35 1.37 8.03
CA ALA A 114 -4.43 2.21 7.50
C ALA A 114 -5.62 1.36 7.04
N GLU A 115 -5.39 0.23 6.36
CA GLU A 115 -6.48 -0.65 5.95
C GLU A 115 -7.12 -1.41 7.12
N LEU A 116 -6.34 -1.84 8.11
CA LEU A 116 -6.91 -2.52 9.28
C LEU A 116 -7.78 -1.60 10.14
N ALA A 117 -7.65 -0.28 10.00
CA ALA A 117 -8.56 0.68 10.61
C ALA A 117 -10.01 0.55 10.07
N PHE A 118 -10.23 -0.07 8.90
CA PHE A 118 -11.60 -0.35 8.42
C PHE A 118 -12.39 -1.29 9.32
N VAL A 119 -11.75 -2.05 10.21
CA VAL A 119 -12.47 -2.82 11.26
C VAL A 119 -13.27 -1.89 12.18
N GLU A 120 -12.83 -0.64 12.35
CA GLU A 120 -13.53 0.39 13.11
C GLU A 120 -14.45 1.26 12.23
N LEU A 121 -14.81 0.82 11.02
CA LEU A 121 -15.64 1.63 10.09
C LEU A 121 -16.95 2.10 10.72
N ALA A 122 -17.57 1.29 11.57
CA ALA A 122 -18.78 1.68 12.30
C ALA A 122 -18.57 2.94 13.17
N HIS A 123 -17.39 3.10 13.78
CA HIS A 123 -17.03 4.32 14.52
C HIS A 123 -17.02 5.54 13.59
N SER A 124 -16.39 5.41 12.42
CA SER A 124 -16.32 6.49 11.44
C SER A 124 -17.70 6.89 10.94
N ILE A 125 -18.56 5.93 10.61
CA ILE A 125 -19.92 6.21 10.15
C ILE A 125 -20.77 6.84 11.25
N THR A 126 -20.65 6.35 12.48
CA THR A 126 -21.47 6.84 13.61
C THR A 126 -21.06 8.25 14.05
N THR A 127 -19.76 8.56 14.02
CA THR A 127 -19.23 9.79 14.64
C THR A 127 -18.68 10.80 13.66
N GLY A 128 -18.48 10.42 12.39
CA GLY A 128 -17.78 11.24 11.39
C GLY A 128 -16.27 11.37 11.61
N ARG A 129 -15.70 10.70 12.63
CA ARG A 129 -14.27 10.80 12.98
C ARG A 129 -13.46 9.65 12.37
N ALA A 130 -12.16 9.88 12.17
CA ALA A 130 -11.26 8.86 11.63
C ALA A 130 -11.19 7.61 12.53
N ALA A 131 -11.14 6.44 11.91
CA ALA A 131 -11.03 5.14 12.57
C ALA A 131 -9.61 4.83 13.09
N TYR A 132 -8.57 5.38 12.47
CA TYR A 132 -7.18 5.06 12.82
C TYR A 132 -6.85 5.38 14.29
N PRO A 133 -7.18 6.57 14.83
CA PRO A 133 -6.96 6.87 16.25
C PRO A 133 -7.74 5.96 17.19
N ARG A 134 -8.92 5.50 16.79
CA ARG A 134 -9.73 4.57 17.59
C ARG A 134 -9.04 3.21 17.76
N ARG A 135 -8.32 2.76 16.74
CA ARG A 135 -7.60 1.47 16.70
C ARG A 135 -6.20 1.55 17.30
N TYR A 136 -5.44 2.58 16.97
CA TYR A 136 -4.01 2.70 17.30
C TYR A 136 -3.71 3.73 18.41
N GLY A 137 -4.73 4.44 18.90
CA GLY A 137 -4.61 5.37 20.03
C GLY A 137 -3.97 6.72 19.69
N ARG A 138 -3.70 7.01 18.42
CA ARG A 138 -3.05 8.24 17.94
C ARG A 138 -3.42 8.56 16.51
N ASP A 139 -3.21 9.82 16.11
CA ASP A 139 -3.39 10.23 14.72
C ASP A 139 -2.41 9.51 13.78
N PHE A 140 -2.85 9.26 12.54
CA PHE A 140 -2.06 8.56 11.53
C PHE A 140 -0.73 9.26 11.24
N TRP A 141 -0.74 10.59 11.07
CA TRP A 141 0.46 11.34 10.73
C TRP A 141 1.43 11.42 11.90
N SER A 142 0.89 11.57 13.12
CA SER A 142 1.71 11.48 14.34
C SER A 142 2.35 10.09 14.48
N ASP A 143 1.64 9.01 14.15
CA ASP A 143 2.22 7.66 14.20
C ASP A 143 3.38 7.48 13.21
N LEU A 144 3.23 8.01 11.99
CA LEU A 144 4.30 8.02 10.99
C LEU A 144 5.49 8.90 11.40
N ALA A 145 5.22 10.04 12.04
CA ALA A 145 6.28 10.94 12.51
C ALA A 145 7.14 10.32 13.60
N ASP A 146 6.53 9.56 14.51
CA ASP A 146 7.22 8.91 15.63
C ASP A 146 7.94 7.61 15.22
N HIS A 147 7.52 6.96 14.13
CA HIS A 147 8.05 5.66 13.70
C HIS A 147 8.61 5.70 12.29
N ALA A 148 9.95 5.78 12.19
CA ALA A 148 10.66 5.84 10.92
C ALA A 148 10.28 4.71 9.95
N ALA A 149 10.12 3.47 10.44
CA ALA A 149 9.73 2.33 9.60
C ALA A 149 8.33 2.50 8.97
N LEU A 150 7.37 3.08 9.71
CA LEU A 150 6.04 3.40 9.16
C LEU A 150 6.17 4.48 8.10
N ARG A 151 6.94 5.54 8.37
CA ARG A 151 7.16 6.59 7.39
C ARG A 151 7.80 6.07 6.11
N GLU A 152 8.83 5.24 6.22
CA GLU A 152 9.50 4.65 5.07
C GLU A 152 8.57 3.75 4.25
N SER A 153 7.78 2.91 4.91
CA SER A 153 6.79 2.07 4.21
C SER A 153 5.70 2.90 3.53
N PHE A 154 5.26 4.00 4.16
CA PHE A 154 4.32 4.94 3.55
C PHE A 154 4.90 5.60 2.30
N ASP A 155 6.14 6.09 2.38
CA ASP A 155 6.82 6.73 1.27
C ASP A 155 6.96 5.76 0.08
N ARG A 156 7.39 4.50 0.32
CA ARG A 156 7.44 3.46 -0.72
C ARG A 156 6.07 3.20 -1.34
N GLN A 157 5.04 3.08 -0.51
CA GLN A 157 3.68 2.85 -0.98
C GLN A 157 3.17 4.00 -1.86
N MET A 158 3.45 5.25 -1.51
CA MET A 158 3.04 6.41 -2.31
C MET A 158 3.78 6.47 -3.64
N VAL A 159 5.09 6.16 -3.65
CA VAL A 159 5.87 6.04 -4.89
C VAL A 159 5.26 4.99 -5.80
N HIS A 160 4.97 3.79 -5.28
CA HIS A 160 4.39 2.70 -6.07
C HIS A 160 3.03 3.08 -6.67
N ARG A 161 2.13 3.70 -5.88
CA ARG A 161 0.80 4.13 -6.34
C ARG A 161 0.87 5.13 -7.49
N LEU A 162 1.82 6.05 -7.45
CA LEU A 162 1.98 7.10 -8.45
C LEU A 162 2.77 6.62 -9.66
N HIS A 163 3.62 5.59 -9.52
CA HIS A 163 4.57 5.16 -10.55
C HIS A 163 3.92 4.98 -11.94
N ALA A 164 2.81 4.26 -12.04
CA ALA A 164 2.11 4.03 -13.31
C ALA A 164 1.41 5.29 -13.87
N GLN A 165 1.13 6.28 -13.03
CA GLN A 165 0.42 7.51 -13.41
C GLN A 165 1.39 8.63 -13.81
N ILE A 166 2.61 8.64 -13.26
CA ILE A 166 3.61 9.69 -13.49
C ILE A 166 3.82 9.99 -14.98
N PRO A 167 4.02 9.01 -15.89
CA PRO A 167 4.22 9.33 -17.30
C PRO A 167 3.05 10.09 -17.93
N ARG A 168 1.81 9.78 -17.52
CA ARG A 168 0.60 10.47 -17.98
C ARG A 168 0.50 11.88 -17.39
N MET A 169 0.89 12.07 -16.14
CA MET A 169 0.91 13.38 -15.48
C MET A 169 1.95 14.31 -16.10
N VAL A 170 3.13 13.76 -16.43
CA VAL A 170 4.21 14.48 -17.11
C VAL A 170 3.78 14.89 -18.52
N ALA A 171 3.25 13.96 -19.33
CA ALA A 171 2.86 14.24 -20.71
C ALA A 171 1.55 15.02 -20.86
N GLY A 172 0.67 14.97 -19.85
CA GLY A 172 -0.66 15.58 -19.90
C GLY A 172 -0.68 17.09 -19.71
N PHE A 173 0.48 17.73 -19.52
CA PHE A 173 0.55 19.13 -19.16
C PHE A 173 1.82 19.83 -19.68
N GLU A 174 1.67 21.05 -20.19
CA GLU A 174 2.78 21.90 -20.66
C GLU A 174 3.52 22.56 -19.48
N TRP A 175 4.38 21.80 -18.79
CA TRP A 175 5.10 22.25 -17.60
C TRP A 175 6.10 23.38 -17.88
N SER A 176 6.61 23.48 -19.11
CA SER A 176 7.58 24.48 -19.55
C SER A 176 7.09 25.94 -19.43
N ARG A 177 5.76 26.14 -19.34
CA ARG A 177 5.15 27.47 -19.20
C ARG A 177 5.34 28.10 -17.82
N PHE A 178 5.76 27.31 -16.84
CA PHE A 178 5.92 27.76 -15.45
C PHE A 178 7.40 28.00 -15.13
N ALA A 179 7.70 29.17 -14.58
CA ALA A 179 9.04 29.50 -14.10
C ALA A 179 9.39 28.83 -12.77
N THR A 180 8.36 28.52 -11.95
CA THR A 180 8.50 27.93 -10.61
C THR A 180 7.42 26.87 -10.41
N ILE A 181 7.80 25.70 -9.93
CA ILE A 181 6.90 24.60 -9.59
C ILE A 181 7.17 24.21 -8.13
N ILE A 182 6.12 24.14 -7.32
CA ILE A 182 6.19 23.75 -5.91
C ILE A 182 5.37 22.47 -5.73
N ASP A 183 5.99 21.42 -5.20
CA ASP A 183 5.34 20.13 -4.93
C ASP A 183 4.91 20.04 -3.45
N VAL A 184 3.73 20.58 -3.16
CA VAL A 184 3.14 20.59 -1.82
C VAL A 184 2.63 19.19 -1.49
N GLY A 185 3.21 18.55 -0.48
CA GLY A 185 2.87 17.17 -0.12
C GLY A 185 3.47 16.11 -1.04
N GLY A 186 4.49 16.45 -1.84
CA GLY A 186 5.12 15.58 -2.84
C GLY A 186 5.82 14.31 -2.35
N GLY A 187 5.78 14.03 -1.04
CA GLY A 187 6.44 12.86 -0.44
C GLY A 187 7.95 12.84 -0.70
N THR A 188 8.41 11.83 -1.45
CA THR A 188 9.81 11.67 -1.86
C THR A 188 10.23 12.60 -3.02
N GLY A 189 9.30 13.36 -3.60
CA GLY A 189 9.55 14.24 -4.74
C GLY A 189 9.63 13.52 -6.08
N THR A 190 9.17 12.26 -6.17
CA THR A 190 9.28 11.43 -7.37
C THR A 190 8.57 12.05 -8.58
N LEU A 191 7.38 12.64 -8.38
CA LEU A 191 6.66 13.33 -9.44
C LEU A 191 7.37 14.60 -9.90
N LEU A 192 7.78 15.47 -8.97
CA LEU A 192 8.51 16.69 -9.31
C LEU A 192 9.80 16.38 -10.05
N ALA A 193 10.55 15.37 -9.60
CA ALA A 193 11.75 14.92 -10.30
C ALA A 193 11.45 14.46 -11.74
N ALA A 194 10.36 13.71 -11.96
CA ALA A 194 9.95 13.27 -13.28
C ALA A 194 9.56 14.46 -14.18
N ILE A 195 8.83 15.44 -13.67
CA ILE A 195 8.47 16.67 -14.39
C ILE A 195 9.72 17.45 -14.81
N LEU A 196 10.68 17.63 -13.90
CA LEU A 196 11.89 18.44 -14.14
C LEU A 196 12.91 17.75 -15.06
N THR A 197 12.84 16.42 -15.19
CA THR A 197 13.76 15.63 -16.03
C THR A 197 13.17 15.26 -17.39
N ALA A 198 11.86 15.46 -17.59
CA ALA A 198 11.20 15.20 -18.86
C ALA A 198 11.79 16.08 -19.98
N PRO A 199 12.00 15.52 -21.18
CA PRO A 199 12.41 16.32 -22.33
C PRO A 199 11.32 17.36 -22.63
N PRO A 200 11.68 18.64 -22.86
CA PRO A 200 10.69 19.66 -23.16
C PRO A 200 9.93 19.29 -24.43
N HIS A 201 8.61 19.40 -24.38
CA HIS A 201 7.75 19.34 -25.56
C HIS A 201 7.91 20.66 -26.35
N GLY A 202 9.06 20.87 -26.99
CA GLY A 202 9.32 22.04 -27.82
C GLY A 202 10.80 22.45 -27.91
N PRO A 203 11.19 23.19 -28.95
CA PRO A 203 12.57 23.58 -29.14
C PRO A 203 12.99 24.69 -28.18
N ARG A 204 13.96 24.35 -27.31
CA ARG A 204 14.82 25.19 -26.45
C ARG A 204 14.20 25.73 -25.16
N SER A 205 14.60 25.14 -24.04
CA SER A 205 14.78 25.87 -22.76
C SER A 205 15.95 25.26 -21.97
N HIS A 206 16.71 26.14 -21.32
CA HIS A 206 17.97 25.85 -20.64
C HIS A 206 17.78 24.97 -19.40
N ARG A 207 18.65 23.97 -19.21
CA ARG A 207 18.65 23.07 -18.04
C ARG A 207 19.33 23.74 -16.84
N ALA A 208 18.69 23.66 -15.68
CA ALA A 208 19.35 23.83 -14.38
C ALA A 208 19.25 22.51 -13.59
N ALA A 209 20.31 22.21 -12.82
CA ALA A 209 20.63 20.89 -12.28
C ALA A 209 19.83 20.49 -11.01
N LEU A 210 19.75 19.16 -10.81
CA LEU A 210 19.09 18.42 -9.72
C LEU A 210 19.73 18.62 -8.34
N SER A 211 18.92 18.48 -7.28
CA SER A 211 19.30 17.78 -6.04
C SER A 211 18.06 17.19 -5.35
N ALA A 212 18.20 15.97 -4.82
CA ALA A 212 17.15 15.19 -4.16
C ALA A 212 17.58 14.75 -2.74
N ARG A 213 16.64 14.95 -1.79
CA ARG A 213 16.40 14.35 -0.46
C ARG A 213 17.40 14.56 0.71
N VAL A 214 16.82 14.83 1.89
CA VAL A 214 17.28 14.36 3.22
C VAL A 214 16.17 13.50 3.83
N PRO A 215 16.44 12.31 4.43
CA PRO A 215 15.43 11.50 5.11
C PRO A 215 15.00 12.13 6.44
N GLY A 216 13.69 12.13 6.73
CA GLY A 216 13.14 12.47 8.05
C GLY A 216 12.75 13.94 8.31
N GLY A 217 12.73 14.82 7.31
CA GLY A 217 12.38 16.24 7.45
C GLY A 217 11.11 16.69 6.70
N PRO A 218 10.58 17.90 6.99
CA PRO A 218 9.35 18.47 6.41
C PRO A 218 9.52 18.90 4.93
N MET A 219 8.42 19.37 4.32
CA MET A 219 8.24 19.70 2.89
C MET A 219 9.44 20.34 2.18
N THR A 220 9.66 19.95 0.92
CA THR A 220 10.71 20.49 0.04
C THR A 220 10.09 21.43 -1.00
N VAL A 221 10.58 22.67 -1.07
CA VAL A 221 10.30 23.62 -2.14
C VAL A 221 11.61 23.94 -2.85
N CYS A 222 11.64 23.87 -4.18
CA CYS A 222 12.79 24.26 -5.01
C CYS A 222 12.43 25.49 -5.86
N GLU A 223 13.27 26.52 -5.82
CA GLU A 223 13.17 27.69 -6.71
C GLU A 223 14.49 27.89 -7.46
N THR A 224 14.39 28.17 -8.77
CA THR A 224 15.52 28.34 -9.68
C THR A 224 16.08 29.76 -9.63
N ASN A 225 17.05 30.00 -8.73
CA ASN A 225 18.20 30.89 -8.96
C ASN A 225 19.19 30.76 -7.79
N SER A 226 20.17 29.87 -7.94
CA SER A 226 21.42 29.81 -7.16
C SER A 226 21.34 29.74 -5.63
N ARG A 227 20.17 29.57 -5.02
CA ARG A 227 20.01 29.51 -3.56
C ARG A 227 18.96 28.48 -3.17
N THR A 228 19.41 27.38 -2.59
CA THR A 228 18.54 26.38 -1.97
C THR A 228 18.12 26.89 -0.59
N TYR A 229 16.81 26.99 -0.35
CA TYR A 229 16.26 27.25 0.98
C TYR A 229 15.24 26.19 1.33
N THR A 230 15.39 25.59 2.51
CA THR A 230 14.39 24.71 3.12
C THR A 230 13.39 25.58 3.88
N LEU A 231 12.14 25.63 3.42
CA LEU A 231 11.05 26.28 4.16
C LEU A 231 10.34 25.25 5.03
N THR A 232 10.45 25.41 6.35
CA THR A 232 9.71 24.63 7.34
C THR A 232 8.37 25.32 7.63
N GLY A 233 7.26 24.61 7.42
CA GLY A 233 5.93 25.15 7.68
C GLY A 233 4.85 24.07 7.64
N ASP A 234 3.83 24.24 8.46
CA ASP A 234 2.67 23.36 8.53
C ASP A 234 1.72 23.71 7.37
N GLY A 235 1.41 22.74 6.49
CA GLY A 235 0.64 22.96 5.26
C GLY A 235 -0.83 23.35 5.46
N PHE A 236 -1.27 23.42 6.72
CA PHE A 236 -2.64 23.70 7.14
C PHE A 236 -2.85 25.10 7.72
N VAL A 237 -1.79 25.92 7.85
CA VAL A 237 -1.91 27.28 8.37
C VAL A 237 -1.62 28.28 7.23
N PRO A 238 -2.64 28.96 6.67
CA PRO A 238 -2.38 30.11 5.83
C PRO A 238 -1.78 31.20 6.72
N ARG A 239 -0.67 31.82 6.26
CA ARG A 239 -0.25 33.11 6.80
C ARG A 239 -1.17 34.21 6.29
#